data_AF-A0A2T3A7L1-F1
#
_entry.id   AF-A0A2T3A7L1-F1
#
_cell.length_a   1.000
_cell.length_b   1.000
_cell.length_c   1.000
_cell.angle_alpha   90.00
_cell.angle_beta   90.00
_cell.angle_gamma   90.00
#
_symmetry.space_group_name_H-M   'P 1'
#
loop_
_entity.id
_entity.type
_entity.pdbx_description
1 polymer ?
#
loop_
_entity_poly.entity_id
_entity_poly.type
_entity_poly.pdbx_seq_one_letter_code
_entity_poly.pdbx_strand_id
1 'polypeptide(L)'
;MAAAGGASSIITQVQQGGPPINTLGDVGADENIAMDLRGTRFVLSRDELLTLPEFVLLSLFPNGLFPEGQMGGSEGDAVQVDYDPESLQYMLDFFRKVASSIPSDTSPPASQDGDAMPIEPLVGSSRDDASKRAGIIVLREDLDFYVIPPKADLQQTEMIEVKRAAARALLKQDGIFSGLKRSDEPGTTEAHLIEMLTAGGFNHDDQWGHRAGEPGKAVVCSLALARLRSDIRGNEMGGNNAVGMAQKLLLFWRKPARRCWWEGVELNDVEGVDGKLKVWIRRVWTLEMSVIGLR
;
A
#
# COMPACT_ATOMS: atom_id res chain seq x y z
N MET A 1 45.32 4.73 -31.80
CA MET A 1 45.41 4.42 -30.36
C MET A 1 44.04 4.00 -29.87
N ALA A 2 43.92 2.71 -29.54
CA ALA A 2 42.85 1.99 -28.82
C ALA A 2 41.37 2.22 -29.22
N ALA A 3 40.83 1.20 -29.87
CA ALA A 3 39.41 0.87 -29.89
C ALA A 3 38.97 0.27 -28.55
N ALA A 4 37.70 0.46 -28.17
CA ALA A 4 36.95 -0.46 -27.34
C ALA A 4 35.47 -0.35 -27.71
N GLY A 5 35.01 -1.29 -28.52
CA GLY A 5 33.59 -1.58 -28.67
C GLY A 5 33.05 -2.16 -27.36
N GLY A 6 31.96 -1.58 -26.87
CA GLY A 6 31.15 -2.16 -25.81
C GLY A 6 29.78 -2.47 -26.39
N ALA A 7 29.40 -3.74 -26.36
CA ALA A 7 28.13 -4.25 -26.87
C ALA A 7 26.95 -3.44 -26.35
N SER A 8 26.07 -3.04 -27.28
CA SER A 8 24.73 -2.57 -26.98
C SER A 8 24.03 -3.63 -26.11
N SER A 9 23.92 -3.37 -24.82
CA SER A 9 23.21 -4.26 -23.91
C SER A 9 21.74 -4.30 -24.30
N ILE A 10 21.22 -5.51 -24.51
CA ILE A 10 19.79 -5.85 -24.67
C ILE A 10 19.10 -5.71 -23.29
N ILE A 11 19.23 -4.54 -22.67
CA ILE A 11 18.45 -4.17 -21.50
C ILE A 11 17.36 -3.24 -22.02
N THR A 12 16.19 -3.81 -22.25
CA THR A 12 14.96 -3.06 -22.40
C THR A 12 14.76 -2.20 -21.17
N GLN A 13 15.17 -0.93 -21.25
CA GLN A 13 14.62 0.11 -20.38
C GLN A 13 13.14 0.23 -20.72
N VAL A 14 12.31 -0.53 -20.00
CA VAL A 14 10.89 -0.24 -19.94
C VAL A 14 10.76 1.01 -19.08
N GLN A 15 10.59 2.15 -19.75
CA GLN A 15 10.16 3.37 -19.10
C GLN A 15 8.80 3.08 -18.46
N GLN A 16 8.74 2.99 -17.12
CA GLN A 16 7.50 2.89 -16.35
C GLN A 16 6.75 4.24 -16.42
N GLY A 17 6.37 4.67 -17.62
CA GLY A 17 5.47 5.78 -17.85
C GLY A 17 4.13 5.21 -18.28
N GLY A 18 3.33 4.77 -17.30
CA GLY A 18 1.91 4.51 -17.55
C GLY A 18 1.19 5.79 -18.00
N PRO A 19 0.04 5.68 -18.70
CA PRO A 19 -0.70 6.85 -19.13
C PRO A 19 -1.02 7.77 -17.94
N PRO A 20 -0.95 9.11 -18.12
CA PRO A 20 -1.23 10.04 -17.03
C PRO A 20 -2.68 9.90 -16.54
N ILE A 21 -2.87 9.75 -15.22
CA ILE A 21 -4.17 9.68 -14.52
C ILE A 21 -4.99 10.99 -14.60
N ASN A 22 -4.55 11.99 -15.37
CA ASN A 22 -5.16 13.32 -15.44
C ASN A 22 -6.58 13.35 -16.05
N THR A 23 -7.12 12.23 -16.51
CA THR A 23 -8.47 12.17 -17.11
C THR A 23 -9.60 12.11 -16.08
N LEU A 24 -9.33 12.06 -14.76
CA LEU A 24 -10.44 12.08 -13.80
C LEU A 24 -11.24 13.38 -13.83
N GLY A 25 -10.67 14.49 -14.29
CA GLY A 25 -11.26 15.83 -14.19
C GLY A 25 -12.66 16.00 -14.81
N ASP A 26 -13.01 15.21 -15.82
CA ASP A 26 -14.16 15.44 -16.71
C ASP A 26 -15.39 14.54 -16.45
N VAL A 27 -15.33 13.75 -15.37
CA VAL A 27 -16.36 12.77 -14.98
C VAL A 27 -17.36 13.42 -14.02
N GLY A 28 -18.67 13.22 -14.15
CA GLY A 28 -19.65 13.78 -13.22
C GLY A 28 -19.36 13.36 -11.76
N ALA A 29 -19.59 14.25 -10.78
CA ALA A 29 -19.31 13.97 -9.37
C ALA A 29 -20.13 12.80 -8.78
N ASP A 30 -21.24 12.43 -9.44
CA ASP A 30 -22.14 11.36 -9.02
C ASP A 30 -21.87 10.01 -9.72
N GLU A 31 -20.75 9.88 -10.44
CA GLU A 31 -20.44 8.65 -11.17
C GLU A 31 -19.83 7.57 -10.26
N ASN A 32 -20.55 6.45 -10.18
CA ASN A 32 -20.10 5.22 -9.55
C ASN A 32 -19.50 4.28 -10.61
N ILE A 33 -18.33 3.72 -10.32
CA ILE A 33 -17.67 2.73 -11.17
C ILE A 33 -17.90 1.34 -10.58
N ALA A 34 -18.48 0.44 -11.38
CA ALA A 34 -18.62 -0.97 -11.04
C ALA A 34 -17.43 -1.78 -11.58
N MET A 35 -16.84 -2.60 -10.73
CA MET A 35 -15.73 -3.49 -11.06
C MET A 35 -16.01 -4.91 -10.57
N ASP A 36 -15.48 -5.91 -11.25
CA ASP A 36 -15.49 -7.31 -10.86
C ASP A 36 -14.05 -7.77 -10.64
N LEU A 37 -13.74 -8.10 -9.39
CA LEU A 37 -12.45 -8.60 -8.96
C LEU A 37 -12.58 -10.08 -8.67
N ARG A 38 -12.20 -10.91 -9.64
CA ARG A 38 -12.18 -12.38 -9.53
C ARG A 38 -13.54 -12.96 -9.10
N GLY A 39 -14.64 -12.42 -9.60
CA GLY A 39 -16.02 -12.80 -9.28
C GLY A 39 -16.65 -12.00 -8.14
N THR A 40 -15.92 -11.05 -7.54
CA THR A 40 -16.42 -10.19 -6.46
C THR A 40 -16.70 -8.79 -7.01
N ARG A 41 -17.96 -8.37 -6.96
CA ARG A 41 -18.37 -7.06 -7.48
C ARG A 41 -18.15 -5.94 -6.46
N PHE A 42 -17.46 -4.90 -6.89
CA PHE A 42 -17.28 -3.64 -6.16
C PHE A 42 -17.97 -2.50 -6.92
N VAL A 43 -18.49 -1.52 -6.17
CA VAL A 43 -19.00 -0.26 -6.71
C VAL A 43 -18.38 0.85 -5.89
N LEU A 44 -17.58 1.70 -6.53
CA LEU A 44 -16.87 2.81 -5.88
C LEU A 44 -17.27 4.13 -6.51
N SER A 45 -17.46 5.14 -5.68
CA SER A 45 -17.62 6.51 -6.19
C SER A 45 -16.27 7.06 -6.67
N ARG A 46 -16.33 8.10 -7.52
CA ARG A 46 -15.14 8.86 -7.91
C ARG A 46 -14.33 9.36 -6.70
N ASP A 47 -15.00 9.79 -5.65
CA ASP A 47 -14.35 10.29 -4.44
C ASP A 47 -13.62 9.17 -3.69
N GLU A 48 -14.20 7.97 -3.59
CA GLU A 48 -13.50 6.82 -3.00
C GLU A 48 -12.27 6.46 -3.82
N LEU A 49 -12.39 6.41 -5.15
CA LEU A 49 -11.26 6.14 -6.04
C LEU A 49 -10.13 7.16 -5.88
N LEU A 50 -10.44 8.46 -5.78
CA LEU A 50 -9.46 9.52 -5.61
C LEU A 50 -8.70 9.45 -4.28
N THR A 51 -9.22 8.72 -3.30
CA THR A 51 -8.54 8.51 -2.02
C THR A 51 -7.58 7.32 -2.06
N LEU A 52 -7.79 6.36 -2.95
CA LEU A 52 -6.99 5.13 -3.03
C LEU A 52 -5.52 5.44 -3.38
N PRO A 53 -4.58 4.62 -2.90
CA PRO A 53 -3.17 4.71 -3.30
C PRO A 53 -2.98 4.53 -4.81
N GLU A 54 -2.00 5.23 -5.37
CA GLU A 54 -1.62 5.20 -6.77
C GLU A 54 -1.35 3.77 -7.25
N PHE A 55 -0.67 2.94 -6.47
CA PHE A 55 -0.39 1.56 -6.89
C PHE A 55 -1.67 0.72 -7.07
N VAL A 56 -2.73 0.99 -6.30
CA VAL A 56 -4.02 0.33 -6.46
C VAL A 56 -4.69 0.85 -7.72
N LEU A 57 -4.74 2.17 -7.91
CA LEU A 57 -5.32 2.77 -9.11
C LEU A 57 -4.68 2.25 -10.40
N LEU A 58 -3.36 2.09 -10.42
CA LEU A 58 -2.64 1.51 -11.56
C LEU A 58 -2.95 0.03 -11.78
N SER A 59 -3.29 -0.70 -10.73
CA SER A 59 -3.67 -2.11 -10.81
C SER A 59 -5.13 -2.29 -11.25
N LEU A 60 -6.03 -1.43 -10.78
CA LEU A 60 -7.44 -1.42 -11.16
C LEU A 60 -7.65 -0.93 -12.60
N PHE A 61 -6.82 0.03 -13.03
CA PHE A 61 -6.94 0.70 -14.33
C PHE A 61 -5.60 0.71 -15.08
N PRO A 62 -5.08 -0.46 -15.51
CA PRO A 62 -3.75 -0.57 -16.13
C PRO A 62 -3.61 0.24 -17.43
N ASN A 63 -4.72 0.52 -18.11
CA ASN A 63 -4.78 1.30 -19.34
C ASN A 63 -5.29 2.74 -19.13
N GLY A 64 -5.35 3.21 -17.88
CA GLY A 64 -5.99 4.48 -17.52
C GLY A 64 -7.46 4.32 -17.15
N LEU A 65 -8.00 5.33 -16.45
CA LEU A 65 -9.29 5.24 -15.75
C LEU A 65 -10.51 5.16 -16.66
N PHE A 66 -10.38 5.52 -17.94
CA PHE A 66 -11.46 5.46 -18.92
C PHE A 66 -10.86 5.25 -20.32
N PRO A 67 -11.18 4.17 -21.05
CA PRO A 67 -10.92 4.11 -22.48
C PRO A 67 -11.73 5.21 -23.14
N GLU A 68 -11.06 6.11 -23.84
CA GLU A 68 -11.65 7.19 -24.65
C GLU A 68 -12.72 6.56 -25.58
N GLY A 69 -14.00 6.71 -25.22
CA GLY A 69 -15.13 6.18 -26.00
C GLY A 69 -15.88 4.95 -25.47
N GLN A 70 -15.49 4.36 -24.33
CA GLN A 70 -16.31 3.31 -23.68
C GLN A 70 -17.29 3.90 -22.66
N MET A 71 -17.86 5.05 -22.96
CA MET A 71 -18.93 5.66 -22.18
C MET A 71 -20.24 4.96 -22.55
N GLY A 72 -20.46 3.78 -21.96
CA GLY A 72 -21.64 2.95 -22.22
C GLY A 72 -21.32 1.50 -22.58
N GLY A 73 -20.49 0.82 -21.78
CA GLY A 73 -20.76 -0.60 -21.56
C GLY A 73 -22.19 -0.72 -21.00
N SER A 74 -23.04 -1.55 -21.62
CA SER A 74 -24.44 -1.80 -21.24
C SER A 74 -24.67 -1.58 -19.75
N GLU A 75 -25.72 -0.84 -19.36
CA GLU A 75 -26.16 -0.69 -17.95
C GLU A 75 -25.98 -2.03 -17.21
N GLY A 76 -24.93 -2.13 -16.40
CA GLY A 76 -24.63 -3.35 -15.63
C GLY A 76 -23.28 -4.03 -15.85
N ASP A 77 -22.51 -3.71 -16.90
CA ASP A 77 -21.23 -4.39 -17.16
C ASP A 77 -20.12 -3.85 -16.24
N ALA A 78 -19.62 -4.69 -15.35
CA ALA A 78 -18.58 -4.34 -14.39
C ALA A 78 -17.20 -4.56 -15.01
N VAL A 79 -16.29 -3.60 -14.83
CA VAL A 79 -14.92 -3.71 -15.35
C VAL A 79 -14.22 -4.89 -14.70
N GLN A 80 -13.77 -5.84 -15.51
CA GLN A 80 -13.05 -7.02 -15.03
C GLN A 80 -11.61 -6.64 -14.65
N VAL A 81 -11.23 -6.93 -13.41
CA VAL A 81 -9.92 -6.58 -12.87
C VAL A 81 -9.28 -7.80 -12.22
N ASP A 82 -8.05 -8.15 -12.63
CA ASP A 82 -7.23 -9.15 -11.93
C ASP A 82 -6.54 -8.51 -10.72
N TYR A 83 -7.31 -8.23 -9.68
CA TYR A 83 -6.83 -7.76 -8.38
C TYR A 83 -7.47 -8.59 -7.27
N ASP A 84 -6.77 -8.72 -6.16
CA ASP A 84 -7.25 -9.48 -5.01
C ASP A 84 -8.43 -8.75 -4.32
N PRO A 85 -9.65 -9.33 -4.33
CA PRO A 85 -10.82 -8.68 -3.76
C PRO A 85 -10.69 -8.49 -2.24
N GLU A 86 -10.05 -9.40 -1.52
CA GLU A 86 -9.88 -9.29 -0.06
C GLU A 86 -8.93 -8.14 0.30
N SER A 87 -7.86 -7.96 -0.49
CA SER A 87 -6.94 -6.83 -0.37
C SER A 87 -7.66 -5.48 -0.57
N LEU A 88 -8.49 -5.38 -1.62
CA LEU A 88 -9.24 -4.15 -1.88
C LEU A 88 -10.26 -3.88 -0.77
N GLN A 89 -11.00 -4.90 -0.34
CA GLN A 89 -11.99 -4.78 0.71
C GLN A 89 -11.36 -4.31 2.03
N TYR A 90 -10.25 -4.93 2.44
CA TYR A 90 -9.50 -4.52 3.63
C TYR A 90 -9.07 -3.04 3.57
N MET A 91 -8.59 -2.60 2.41
CA MET A 91 -8.23 -1.20 2.20
C MET A 91 -9.44 -0.28 2.32
N LEU A 92 -10.54 -0.57 1.61
CA LEU A 92 -11.75 0.26 1.61
C LEU A 92 -12.35 0.38 3.01
N ASP A 93 -12.41 -0.72 3.76
CA ASP A 93 -12.92 -0.73 5.13
C ASP A 93 -12.09 0.16 6.04
N PHE A 94 -10.76 0.11 5.90
CA PHE A 94 -9.87 0.99 6.64
C PHE A 94 -10.10 2.46 6.28
N PHE A 95 -10.13 2.79 4.98
CA PHE A 95 -10.32 4.17 4.51
C PHE A 95 -11.67 4.75 4.94
N ARG A 96 -12.76 3.99 4.78
CA ARG A 96 -14.11 4.39 5.22
C ARG A 96 -14.17 4.60 6.74
N LYS A 97 -13.54 3.70 7.51
CA LYS A 97 -13.42 3.84 8.97
C LYS A 97 -12.72 5.14 9.35
N VAL A 98 -11.57 5.45 8.74
CA VAL A 98 -10.87 6.71 9.02
C VAL A 98 -11.71 7.91 8.59
N ALA A 99 -12.35 7.87 7.41
CA ALA A 99 -13.21 8.94 6.92
C ALA A 99 -14.37 9.25 7.87
N SER A 100 -15.03 8.21 8.42
CA SER A 100 -16.13 8.37 9.37
C SER A 100 -15.72 8.99 10.72
N SER A 101 -14.43 8.99 11.03
CA SER A 101 -13.89 9.58 12.27
C SER A 101 -13.51 11.06 12.13
N ILE A 102 -13.60 11.62 10.92
CA ILE A 102 -13.31 13.03 10.67
C ILE A 102 -14.56 13.84 11.03
N PRO A 103 -14.47 14.85 11.91
CA PRO A 103 -15.59 15.71 12.22
C PRO A 103 -16.13 16.35 10.95
N SER A 104 -17.42 16.14 10.65
CA SER A 104 -18.11 16.85 9.58
C SER A 104 -18.57 18.20 10.12
N ASP A 105 -18.29 19.29 9.40
CA ASP A 105 -18.81 20.63 9.68
C ASP A 105 -20.33 20.68 9.37
N THR A 106 -21.13 19.89 10.09
CA THR A 106 -22.60 19.93 10.04
C THR A 106 -23.13 20.29 11.42
N SER A 107 -22.67 21.43 11.94
CA SER A 107 -23.46 22.17 12.92
C SER A 107 -24.51 22.98 12.14
N PRO A 108 -25.83 22.82 12.41
CA PRO A 108 -26.80 23.75 11.84
C PRO A 108 -26.43 25.16 12.32
N PRO A 109 -26.52 26.20 11.48
CA PRO A 109 -26.36 27.56 11.97
C PRO A 109 -27.44 27.75 13.04
N ALA A 110 -27.01 27.83 14.30
CA ALA A 110 -27.89 28.32 15.34
C ALA A 110 -28.35 29.69 14.85
N SER A 111 -29.66 29.82 14.67
CA SER A 111 -30.31 31.09 14.34
C SER A 111 -29.89 32.13 15.37
N GLN A 112 -28.88 32.94 15.04
CA GLN A 112 -28.52 34.12 15.81
C GLN A 112 -29.36 35.27 15.28
N ASP A 113 -30.48 35.50 15.97
CA ASP A 113 -30.94 36.86 16.16
C ASP A 113 -29.82 37.67 16.81
N GLY A 114 -29.37 38.71 16.12
CA GLY A 114 -28.85 39.94 16.70
C GLY A 114 -27.49 39.91 17.41
N ASP A 115 -26.52 40.53 16.75
CA ASP A 115 -25.58 41.53 17.30
C ASP A 115 -24.09 41.16 17.44
N ALA A 116 -23.27 42.14 16.99
CA ALA A 116 -21.82 42.33 17.12
C ALA A 116 -20.82 41.27 16.57
N MET A 117 -20.16 41.63 15.46
CA MET A 117 -18.95 40.97 14.94
C MET A 117 -17.72 41.23 15.82
N PRO A 118 -16.99 40.20 16.33
CA PRO A 118 -15.61 40.35 16.75
C PRO A 118 -14.67 39.95 15.59
N ILE A 119 -13.73 40.83 15.26
CA ILE A 119 -12.61 40.53 14.36
C ILE A 119 -11.67 39.55 15.09
N GLU A 120 -11.64 38.28 14.70
CA GLU A 120 -10.70 37.29 15.23
C GLU A 120 -9.29 37.43 14.59
N PRO A 121 -8.20 37.20 15.34
CA PRO A 121 -6.84 37.24 14.82
C PRO A 121 -6.47 35.96 14.06
N LEU A 122 -5.90 36.14 12.88
CA LEU A 122 -5.44 35.15 11.89
C LEU A 122 -4.26 34.26 12.36
N VAL A 123 -4.36 33.60 13.52
CA VAL A 123 -3.28 32.74 14.08
C VAL A 123 -3.77 31.34 14.50
N GLY A 124 -5.08 31.08 14.46
CA GLY A 124 -5.69 29.80 14.88
C GLY A 124 -6.00 28.77 13.77
N SER A 125 -6.01 29.17 12.51
CA SER A 125 -6.57 28.38 11.39
C SER A 125 -5.82 27.08 11.07
N SER A 126 -4.51 26.99 11.37
CA SER A 126 -3.70 25.81 11.02
C SER A 126 -3.99 24.57 11.87
N ARG A 127 -4.58 24.74 13.06
CA ARG A 127 -4.88 23.63 13.98
C ARG A 127 -6.20 22.94 13.66
N ASP A 128 -7.19 23.72 13.24
CA ASP A 128 -8.50 23.20 12.84
C ASP A 128 -8.41 22.45 11.50
N ASP A 129 -7.60 22.95 10.55
CA ASP A 129 -7.38 22.29 9.25
C ASP A 129 -6.72 20.90 9.37
N ALA A 130 -5.85 20.69 10.36
CA ALA A 130 -5.20 19.40 10.60
C ALA A 130 -6.18 18.34 11.14
N SER A 131 -7.25 18.75 11.83
CA SER A 131 -8.28 17.84 12.35
C SER A 131 -9.27 17.37 11.28
N LYS A 132 -9.39 18.14 10.18
CA LYS A 132 -10.26 17.84 9.03
C LYS A 132 -9.62 16.89 8.01
N ARG A 133 -8.33 16.58 8.18
CA ARG A 133 -7.57 15.70 7.28
C ARG A 133 -6.98 14.53 8.05
N ALA A 134 -6.98 13.36 7.44
CA ALA A 134 -6.28 12.21 8.00
C ALA A 134 -5.29 11.65 6.98
N GLY A 135 -4.03 11.51 7.43
CA GLY A 135 -3.02 10.75 6.71
C GLY A 135 -3.18 9.27 6.99
N ILE A 136 -3.02 8.44 5.96
CA ILE A 136 -2.98 6.99 6.05
C ILE A 136 -1.65 6.54 5.45
N ILE A 137 -0.89 5.79 6.24
CA ILE A 137 0.33 5.11 5.81
C ILE A 137 -0.11 3.79 5.19
N VAL A 138 0.32 3.53 3.95
CA VAL A 138 0.03 2.30 3.23
C VAL A 138 1.33 1.58 2.93
N LEU A 139 1.53 0.44 3.56
CA LEU A 139 2.70 -0.41 3.36
C LEU A 139 2.26 -1.67 2.60
N ARG A 140 2.87 -1.89 1.45
CA ARG A 140 2.65 -3.08 0.62
C ARG A 140 3.94 -3.88 0.48
N GLU A 141 3.80 -5.19 0.52
CA GLU A 141 4.86 -6.15 0.18
C GLU A 141 4.45 -7.02 -1.00
N ASP A 142 5.34 -7.12 -1.99
CA ASP A 142 5.34 -8.19 -2.99
C ASP A 142 6.53 -9.12 -2.72
N LEU A 143 6.25 -10.38 -2.41
CA LEU A 143 7.23 -11.41 -2.09
C LEU A 143 7.20 -12.46 -3.21
N ASP A 144 8.09 -12.34 -4.19
CA ASP A 144 8.34 -13.39 -5.17
C ASP A 144 9.26 -14.45 -4.56
N PHE A 145 8.88 -15.73 -4.62
CA PHE A 145 9.69 -16.82 -4.07
C PHE A 145 10.06 -17.89 -5.08
N TYR A 146 11.30 -18.36 -4.97
CA TYR A 146 11.93 -19.34 -5.86
C TYR A 146 12.38 -20.52 -5.00
N VAL A 147 11.59 -21.58 -5.06
CA VAL A 147 11.89 -22.80 -4.32
C VAL A 147 12.97 -23.61 -5.04
N ILE A 148 14.03 -23.97 -4.32
CA ILE A 148 15.05 -24.88 -4.81
C ILE A 148 14.55 -26.33 -4.64
N PRO A 149 14.60 -27.17 -5.68
CA PRO A 149 14.16 -28.56 -5.57
C PRO A 149 14.90 -29.29 -4.43
N PRO A 150 14.18 -29.97 -3.51
CA PRO A 150 14.81 -30.68 -2.40
C PRO A 150 15.56 -31.95 -2.85
N LYS A 151 15.22 -32.49 -4.03
CA LYS A 151 15.90 -33.62 -4.69
C LYS A 151 16.02 -33.36 -6.20
N ALA A 152 17.02 -33.96 -6.84
CA ALA A 152 17.34 -33.72 -8.25
C ALA A 152 16.22 -34.18 -9.22
N ASP A 153 15.61 -35.33 -8.95
CA ASP A 153 14.66 -35.98 -9.85
C ASP A 153 13.19 -35.66 -9.52
N LEU A 154 12.90 -34.44 -9.09
CA LEU A 154 11.53 -34.00 -8.74
C LEU A 154 10.71 -33.74 -10.01
N GLN A 155 9.54 -34.36 -10.15
CA GLN A 155 8.64 -34.10 -11.27
C GLN A 155 7.98 -32.72 -11.16
N GLN A 156 7.49 -32.18 -12.28
CA GLN A 156 6.84 -30.87 -12.30
C GLN A 156 5.62 -30.78 -11.37
N THR A 157 4.79 -31.82 -11.33
CA THR A 157 3.60 -31.87 -10.47
C THR A 157 3.97 -31.88 -8.99
N GLU A 158 5.00 -32.65 -8.61
CA GLU A 158 5.55 -32.64 -7.24
C GLU A 158 6.10 -31.25 -6.90
N MET A 159 6.81 -30.59 -7.84
CA MET A 159 7.35 -29.25 -7.62
C MET A 159 6.26 -28.21 -7.36
N ILE A 160 5.09 -28.35 -8.01
CA ILE A 160 3.94 -27.49 -7.75
C ILE A 160 3.46 -27.65 -6.30
N GLU A 161 3.37 -28.88 -5.80
CA GLU A 161 3.00 -29.14 -4.40
C GLU A 161 4.03 -28.58 -3.41
N VAL A 162 5.32 -28.74 -3.69
CA VAL A 162 6.39 -28.15 -2.87
C VAL A 162 6.29 -26.62 -2.85
N LYS A 163 6.01 -25.99 -4.00
CA LYS A 163 5.80 -24.53 -4.07
C LYS A 163 4.58 -24.08 -3.28
N ARG A 164 3.47 -24.83 -3.33
CA ARG A 164 2.27 -24.57 -2.53
C ARG A 164 2.55 -24.71 -1.04
N ALA A 165 3.29 -25.74 -0.63
CA ALA A 165 3.70 -25.94 0.75
C ALA A 165 4.64 -24.82 1.25
N ALA A 166 5.59 -24.39 0.41
CA ALA A 166 6.45 -23.24 0.70
C ALA A 166 5.65 -21.95 0.87
N ALA A 167 4.67 -21.70 -0.01
CA ALA A 167 3.76 -20.55 0.12
C ALA A 167 3.02 -20.57 1.46
N ARG A 168 2.45 -21.72 1.85
CA ARG A 168 1.79 -21.88 3.16
C ARG A 168 2.73 -21.58 4.33
N ALA A 169 4.00 -21.97 4.25
CA ALA A 169 4.99 -21.65 5.27
C ALA A 169 5.36 -20.16 5.30
N LEU A 170 5.51 -19.51 4.13
CA LEU A 170 5.80 -18.07 4.02
C LEU A 170 4.64 -17.17 4.47
N LEU A 171 3.41 -17.64 4.31
CA LEU A 171 2.21 -16.94 4.81
C LEU A 171 2.21 -16.84 6.34
N LYS A 172 2.83 -17.78 7.06
CA LYS A 172 2.95 -17.74 8.54
C LYS A 172 3.91 -16.65 9.03
N GLN A 173 4.77 -16.12 8.15
CA GLN A 173 5.65 -14.99 8.49
C GLN A 173 4.86 -13.69 8.35
N ASP A 174 4.06 -13.40 9.37
CA ASP A 174 3.00 -12.39 9.26
C ASP A 174 3.33 -11.04 9.89
N GLY A 175 4.49 -10.88 10.53
CA GLY A 175 4.92 -9.58 11.08
C GLY A 175 5.32 -8.61 9.98
N ILE A 176 4.90 -7.34 10.07
CA ILE A 176 5.23 -6.33 9.05
C ILE A 176 6.74 -6.05 8.95
N PHE A 177 7.49 -6.28 10.04
CA PHE A 177 8.94 -6.07 10.09
C PHE A 177 9.77 -7.36 10.02
N SER A 178 9.13 -8.54 9.90
CA SER A 178 9.84 -9.82 9.97
C SER A 178 10.79 -10.06 8.79
N GLY A 179 10.57 -9.37 7.66
CA GLY A 179 11.42 -9.45 6.46
C GLY A 179 12.62 -8.49 6.45
N LEU A 180 12.78 -7.62 7.45
CA LEU A 180 13.90 -6.69 7.55
C LEU A 180 15.06 -7.34 8.31
N LYS A 181 16.21 -7.48 7.63
CA LYS A 181 17.45 -7.95 8.26
C LYS A 181 18.06 -6.86 9.13
N ARG A 182 18.67 -7.24 10.25
CA ARG A 182 19.39 -6.33 11.18
C ARG A 182 18.50 -5.22 11.77
N SER A 183 17.23 -5.54 11.99
CA SER A 183 16.30 -4.65 12.70
C SER A 183 16.69 -4.43 14.16
N ASP A 184 17.50 -5.32 14.72
CA ASP A 184 18.02 -5.32 16.08
C ASP A 184 19.35 -4.56 16.24
N GLU A 185 20.05 -4.24 15.15
CA GLU A 185 21.28 -3.45 15.18
C GLU A 185 20.96 -1.94 15.14
N PRO A 186 21.27 -1.16 16.20
CA PRO A 186 21.01 0.28 16.20
C PRO A 186 21.81 1.01 15.12
N GLY A 187 21.20 2.04 14.51
CA GLY A 187 21.85 2.89 13.52
C GLY A 187 21.84 2.36 12.08
N THR A 188 21.23 1.19 11.83
CA THR A 188 20.98 0.71 10.46
C THR A 188 19.86 1.50 9.78
N THR A 189 19.81 1.48 8.45
CA THR A 189 18.71 2.08 7.70
C THR A 189 17.37 1.39 8.00
N GLU A 190 17.41 0.08 8.26
CA GLU A 190 16.27 -0.74 8.67
C GLU A 190 15.73 -0.33 10.04
N ALA A 191 16.60 -0.14 11.03
CA ALA A 191 16.20 0.34 12.35
C ALA A 191 15.51 1.71 12.24
N HIS A 192 16.11 2.66 11.50
CA HIS A 192 15.50 3.97 11.27
C HIS A 192 14.15 3.91 10.51
N LEU A 193 14.01 2.98 9.57
CA LEU A 193 12.73 2.77 8.86
C LEU A 193 11.65 2.26 9.81
N ILE A 194 11.99 1.30 10.67
CA ILE A 194 11.09 0.77 11.70
C ILE A 194 10.69 1.92 12.65
N GLU A 195 11.65 2.68 13.18
CA GLU A 195 11.37 3.84 14.03
C GLU A 195 10.46 4.87 13.37
N MET A 196 10.67 5.16 12.08
CA MET A 196 9.84 6.09 11.33
C MET A 196 8.40 5.57 11.17
N LEU A 197 8.24 4.29 10.82
CA LEU A 197 6.93 3.66 10.63
C LEU A 197 6.18 3.51 11.96
N THR A 198 6.90 3.19 13.04
CA THR A 198 6.30 3.10 14.37
C THR A 198 5.93 4.49 14.88
N ALA A 199 6.81 5.49 14.77
CA ALA A 199 6.45 6.88 15.09
C ALA A 199 5.24 7.37 14.28
N GLY A 200 5.11 6.91 13.02
CA GLY A 200 4.00 7.25 12.14
C GLY A 200 2.66 6.66 12.54
N GLY A 201 2.59 5.40 12.98
CA GLY A 201 1.31 4.77 13.29
C GLY A 201 1.31 3.26 13.52
N PHE A 202 2.34 2.55 13.08
CA PHE A 202 2.49 1.12 13.33
C PHE A 202 3.06 0.82 14.73
N ASN A 203 2.96 -0.43 15.17
CA ASN A 203 3.66 -0.98 16.33
C ASN A 203 4.68 -2.04 15.89
N HIS A 204 5.63 -2.36 16.77
CA HIS A 204 6.69 -3.32 16.46
C HIS A 204 6.18 -4.75 16.21
N ASP A 205 5.07 -5.11 16.84
CA ASP A 205 4.41 -6.42 16.79
C ASP A 205 3.23 -6.46 15.81
N ASP A 206 2.99 -5.39 15.04
CA ASP A 206 1.93 -5.37 14.04
C ASP A 206 2.14 -6.45 12.98
N GLN A 207 1.01 -7.04 12.58
CA GLN A 207 0.92 -8.04 11.52
C GLN A 207 0.39 -7.42 10.23
N TRP A 208 0.59 -8.11 9.10
CA TRP A 208 -0.05 -7.70 7.86
C TRP A 208 -1.56 -7.78 8.01
N GLY A 209 -2.27 -6.68 7.72
CA GLY A 209 -3.72 -6.69 7.81
C GLY A 209 -4.39 -7.47 6.67
N HIS A 210 -3.68 -7.64 5.56
CA HIS A 210 -3.99 -8.63 4.52
C HIS A 210 -2.70 -9.27 4.02
N ARG A 211 -2.68 -10.60 3.88
CA ARG A 211 -1.53 -11.36 3.37
C ARG A 211 -2.01 -12.64 2.68
N ALA A 212 -1.81 -12.71 1.37
CA ALA A 212 -2.32 -13.82 0.56
C ALA A 212 -1.34 -14.22 -0.54
N GLY A 213 -1.44 -15.48 -0.97
CA GLY A 213 -0.72 -15.97 -2.15
C GLY A 213 -1.49 -15.61 -3.43
N GLU A 214 -0.78 -15.18 -4.47
CA GLU A 214 -1.40 -14.90 -5.77
C GLU A 214 -1.73 -16.20 -6.53
N PRO A 215 -2.98 -16.38 -7.00
CA PRO A 215 -3.36 -17.58 -7.75
C PRO A 215 -2.47 -17.81 -8.98
N GLY A 216 -1.94 -19.02 -9.11
CA GLY A 216 -1.10 -19.41 -10.25
C GLY A 216 0.31 -18.79 -10.25
N LYS A 217 0.68 -18.01 -9.23
CA LYS A 217 1.98 -17.34 -9.12
C LYS A 217 2.71 -17.80 -7.85
N ALA A 218 4.04 -17.75 -7.88
CA ALA A 218 4.87 -17.97 -6.70
C ALA A 218 5.12 -16.63 -6.00
N VAL A 219 4.04 -15.96 -5.62
CA VAL A 219 4.04 -14.61 -5.05
C VAL A 219 3.14 -14.57 -3.83
N VAL A 220 3.59 -13.90 -2.77
CA VAL A 220 2.75 -13.49 -1.64
C VAL A 220 2.63 -11.97 -1.68
N CYS A 221 1.40 -11.46 -1.71
CA CYS A 221 1.07 -10.06 -1.63
C CYS A 221 0.61 -9.74 -0.20
N SER A 222 1.11 -8.65 0.38
CA SER A 222 0.67 -8.20 1.71
C SER A 222 0.42 -6.71 1.77
N LEU A 223 -0.49 -6.31 2.65
CA LEU A 223 -0.92 -4.94 2.83
C LEU A 223 -1.13 -4.65 4.31
N ALA A 224 -0.59 -3.53 4.78
CA ALA A 224 -0.79 -3.00 6.12
C ALA A 224 -1.10 -1.51 6.03
N LEU A 225 -2.04 -1.03 6.85
CA LEU A 225 -2.45 0.36 6.89
C LEU A 225 -2.42 0.87 8.32
N ALA A 226 -1.94 2.10 8.49
CA ALA A 226 -1.98 2.79 9.77
C ALA A 226 -2.46 4.22 9.57
N ARG A 227 -3.29 4.72 10.50
CA ARG A 227 -3.61 6.15 10.55
C ARG A 227 -2.37 6.87 11.05
N LEU A 228 -1.96 7.91 10.34
CA LEU A 228 -0.85 8.76 10.78
C LEU A 228 -1.22 9.43 12.11
N ARG A 229 -0.40 9.22 13.14
CA ARG A 229 -0.52 9.90 14.42
C ARG A 229 -0.20 11.39 14.24
N SER A 230 -1.20 12.25 14.38
CA SER A 230 -1.06 13.71 14.32
C SER A 230 -0.80 14.34 15.70
N ASP A 231 -0.94 13.55 16.77
CA ASP A 231 -0.86 13.98 18.16
C ASP A 231 0.40 13.45 18.86
N ILE A 232 1.57 13.57 18.25
CA ILE A 232 2.82 13.49 19.02
C ILE A 232 2.98 14.83 19.76
N ARG A 233 2.06 15.13 20.69
CA ARG A 233 2.27 16.18 21.70
C ARG A 233 3.43 15.70 22.56
N GLY A 234 4.50 16.46 22.54
CA GLY A 234 5.74 16.19 23.25
C GLY A 234 5.53 16.03 24.75
N ASN A 235 5.27 14.80 25.17
CA ASN A 235 5.43 14.37 26.53
C ASN A 235 6.46 13.25 26.50
N GLU A 236 7.48 13.39 27.35
CA GLU A 236 8.74 12.63 27.40
C GLU A 236 9.88 13.22 26.57
N MET A 237 11.05 13.29 27.23
CA MET A 237 12.27 14.04 26.93
C MET A 237 13.01 13.61 25.64
N GLY A 238 12.28 13.08 24.64
CA GLY A 238 12.75 12.67 23.30
C GLY A 238 11.75 12.97 22.16
N GLY A 239 10.59 13.57 22.45
CA GLY A 239 9.47 13.71 21.51
C GLY A 239 9.70 14.57 20.25
N ASN A 240 10.66 15.50 20.26
CA ASN A 240 10.92 16.36 19.09
C ASN A 240 11.42 15.58 17.86
N ASN A 241 12.17 14.49 18.06
CA ASN A 241 12.69 13.69 16.96
C ASN A 241 11.60 12.80 16.34
N ALA A 242 10.69 12.25 17.15
CA ALA A 242 9.59 11.40 16.68
C ALA A 242 8.56 12.17 15.83
N VAL A 243 8.20 13.41 16.23
CA VAL A 243 7.35 14.31 15.43
C VAL A 243 7.98 14.57 14.06
N GLY A 244 9.28 14.90 14.05
CA GLY A 244 10.02 15.15 12.82
C GLY A 244 10.13 13.91 11.92
N MET A 245 10.19 12.70 12.51
CA MET A 245 10.22 11.45 11.76
C MET A 245 8.86 11.10 11.13
N ALA A 246 7.76 11.25 11.87
CA ALA A 246 6.43 11.02 11.32
C ALA A 246 6.09 12.02 10.19
N GLN A 247 6.53 13.28 10.31
CA GLN A 247 6.38 14.26 9.22
C GLN A 247 7.18 13.91 7.96
N LYS A 248 8.32 13.22 8.07
CA LYS A 248 9.07 12.77 6.88
C LYS A 248 8.28 11.79 6.03
N LEU A 249 7.31 11.07 6.61
CA LEU A 249 6.45 10.18 5.83
C LEU A 249 5.66 10.95 4.78
N LEU A 250 5.26 12.19 5.06
CA LEU A 250 4.50 13.03 4.11
C LEU A 250 5.28 13.32 2.81
N LEU A 251 6.62 13.15 2.81
CA LEU A 251 7.43 13.23 1.59
C LEU A 251 7.07 12.13 0.58
N PHE A 252 6.44 11.05 1.03
CA PHE A 252 5.99 9.93 0.19
C PHE A 252 4.55 10.11 -0.31
N TRP A 253 3.88 11.21 0.04
CA TRP A 253 2.57 11.52 -0.54
C TRP A 253 2.72 11.77 -2.05
N ARG A 254 2.01 10.96 -2.86
CA ARG A 254 2.10 10.94 -4.33
C ARG A 254 3.52 10.67 -4.87
N LYS A 255 4.41 10.15 -4.03
CA LYS A 255 5.79 9.77 -4.37
C LYS A 255 6.12 8.46 -3.63
N PRO A 256 5.55 7.32 -4.07
CA PRO A 256 5.74 6.07 -3.38
C PRO A 256 7.22 5.69 -3.31
N ALA A 257 7.70 5.39 -2.11
CA ALA A 257 9.04 4.87 -1.91
C ALA A 257 9.05 3.35 -2.12
N ARG A 258 10.03 2.87 -2.87
CA ARG A 258 10.19 1.45 -3.17
C ARG A 258 11.56 0.94 -2.77
N ARG A 259 11.59 -0.21 -2.11
CA ARG A 259 12.82 -0.92 -1.77
C ARG A 259 12.71 -2.36 -2.24
N CYS A 260 13.68 -2.82 -3.02
CA CYS A 260 13.76 -4.20 -3.51
C CYS A 260 15.04 -4.85 -2.99
N TRP A 261 14.95 -6.08 -2.50
CA TRP A 261 16.12 -6.85 -2.08
C TRP A 261 15.89 -8.35 -2.25
N TRP A 262 16.99 -9.10 -2.14
CA TRP A 262 16.99 -10.55 -2.22
C TRP A 262 17.45 -11.16 -0.90
N GLU A 263 16.88 -12.29 -0.54
CA GLU A 263 17.32 -13.08 0.59
C GLU A 263 17.17 -14.58 0.33
N GLY A 264 18.10 -15.37 0.83
CA GLY A 264 17.95 -16.82 0.94
C GLY A 264 17.41 -17.16 2.32
N VAL A 265 16.37 -17.99 2.36
CA VAL A 265 15.78 -18.51 3.59
C VAL A 265 15.75 -20.04 3.56
N GLU A 266 15.86 -20.64 4.75
CA GLU A 266 15.64 -22.07 4.95
C GLU A 266 14.33 -22.24 5.72
N LEU A 267 13.32 -22.81 5.07
CA LEU A 267 12.04 -23.11 5.70
C LEU A 267 12.12 -24.49 6.36
N ASN A 268 11.68 -24.55 7.62
CA ASN A 268 11.53 -25.80 8.36
C ASN A 268 10.07 -26.28 8.29
N ASP A 269 9.85 -27.57 8.53
CA ASP A 269 8.52 -28.17 8.64
C ASP A 269 7.60 -27.90 7.43
N VAL A 270 8.17 -27.90 6.23
CA VAL A 270 7.41 -27.75 4.99
C VAL A 270 6.77 -29.09 4.63
N GLU A 271 5.45 -29.08 4.49
CA GLU A 271 4.66 -30.26 4.15
C GLU A 271 5.18 -30.94 2.87
N GLY A 272 5.42 -32.26 2.94
CA GLY A 272 5.91 -33.04 1.81
C GLY A 272 7.42 -32.89 1.51
N VAL A 273 8.17 -32.17 2.36
CA VAL A 273 9.63 -32.03 2.23
C VAL A 273 10.33 -32.60 3.46
N ASP A 274 11.26 -33.52 3.23
CA ASP A 274 12.14 -34.02 4.29
C ASP A 274 13.25 -33.00 4.58
N GLY A 275 13.24 -32.45 5.80
CA GLY A 275 14.26 -31.51 6.27
C GLY A 275 14.00 -30.07 5.82
N LYS A 276 15.09 -29.33 5.54
CA LYS A 276 15.03 -27.90 5.25
C LYS A 276 14.79 -27.63 3.78
N LEU A 277 13.80 -26.80 3.47
CA LEU A 277 13.56 -26.32 2.11
C LEU A 277 14.26 -24.99 1.89
N LYS A 278 15.16 -24.95 0.90
CA LYS A 278 15.85 -23.71 0.50
C LYS A 278 14.97 -22.91 -0.43
N VAL A 279 14.76 -21.64 -0.10
CA VAL A 279 13.94 -20.72 -0.89
C VAL A 279 14.69 -19.40 -1.06
N TRP A 280 14.74 -18.90 -2.29
CA TRP A 280 15.16 -17.53 -2.56
C TRP A 280 13.94 -16.63 -2.63
N ILE A 281 14.01 -15.48 -1.98
CA ILE A 281 12.95 -14.50 -1.95
C ILE A 281 13.48 -13.22 -2.57
N ARG A 282 12.70 -12.67 -3.51
CA ARG A 282 12.79 -11.27 -3.90
C ARG A 282 11.64 -10.54 -3.23
N ARG A 283 11.98 -9.58 -2.37
CA ARG A 283 11.01 -8.80 -1.62
C ARG A 283 11.01 -7.37 -2.12
N VAL A 284 9.83 -6.86 -2.43
CA VAL A 284 9.62 -5.46 -2.81
C VAL A 284 8.67 -4.84 -1.81
N TRP A 285 9.14 -3.84 -1.10
CA TRP A 285 8.30 -2.98 -0.29
C TRP A 285 7.95 -1.71 -1.04
N THR A 286 6.67 -1.35 -0.99
CA THR A 286 6.17 -0.06 -1.45
C THR A 286 5.53 0.65 -0.26
N LEU A 287 6.04 1.82 0.07
CA LEU A 287 5.49 2.71 1.07
C LEU A 287 4.86 3.90 0.37
N GLU A 288 3.56 4.08 0.58
CA GLU A 288 2.80 5.20 0.05
C GLU A 288 2.03 5.89 1.19
N MET A 289 1.74 7.18 1.01
CA MET A 289 0.82 7.90 1.86
C MET A 289 -0.41 8.32 1.09
N SER A 290 -1.58 8.08 1.67
CA SER A 290 -2.85 8.64 1.24
C SER A 290 -3.33 9.70 2.23
N VAL A 291 -4.07 10.69 1.74
CA VAL A 291 -4.68 11.72 2.57
C VAL A 291 -6.16 11.79 2.24
N ILE A 292 -7.00 11.71 3.27
CA ILE A 292 -8.45 11.85 3.16
C ILE A 292 -8.91 13.15 3.84
N GLY A 293 -10.04 13.71 3.39
CA GLY A 293 -10.57 14.98 3.92
C GLY A 293 -10.03 16.24 3.24
N LEU A 294 -9.58 16.15 1.97
CA LEU A 294 -9.07 17.29 1.19
C LEU A 294 -10.18 18.19 0.56
N ARG A 295 -11.44 18.08 1.01
CA ARG A 295 -12.56 18.86 0.47
C ARG A 295 -12.51 20.32 0.90
#